data_AF-A0A4S0JKX4-F1
#
_entry.id   AF-A0A4S0JKX4-F1
#
_cell.length_a   1.000
_cell.length_b   1.000
_cell.length_c   1.000
_cell.angle_alpha   90.00
_cell.angle_beta   90.00
_cell.angle_gamma   90.00
#
_symmetry.space_group_name_H-M   'P 1'
#
loop_
_entity.id
_entity.type
_entity.pdbx_description
1 polymer ?
#
loop_
_entity_poly.entity_id
_entity_poly.type
_entity_poly.pdbx_seq_one_letter_code
_entity_poly.pdbx_strand_id
1 'polypeptide(L)'
;NAADLGYTGTELQPAINEDKAALQKFEAIRAYGALRMGLIPKLEDAATRQHTPKVAFVAPAQDYVSSGGKAIPASAIDLHARALSMGKLHHAMMGTAAVAIGTAAA
;
A
#
# COMPACT_ATOMS: atom_id res chain seq x y z
N ASN A 1 6.26 4.19 -6.46
CA ASN A 1 5.13 5.14 -6.62
C ASN A 1 3.93 4.44 -7.25
N ALA A 2 2.73 5.02 -7.17
CA ALA A 2 1.53 4.44 -7.81
C ALA A 2 1.70 4.29 -9.33
N ALA A 3 2.27 5.31 -9.99
CA ALA A 3 2.52 5.30 -11.44
C ALA A 3 3.40 4.13 -11.91
N ASP A 4 4.44 3.77 -11.14
CA ASP A 4 5.32 2.62 -11.45
C ASP A 4 4.57 1.27 -11.45
N LEU A 5 3.41 1.24 -10.80
CA LEU A 5 2.55 0.06 -10.72
C LEU A 5 1.39 0.08 -11.71
N GLY A 6 1.18 1.19 -12.43
CA GLY A 6 0.03 1.42 -13.29
C GLY A 6 -1.21 1.92 -12.52
N TYR A 7 -1.04 2.41 -11.30
CA TYR A 7 -2.11 2.91 -10.45
C TYR A 7 -2.13 4.44 -10.38
N THR A 8 -3.31 4.97 -10.08
CA THR A 8 -3.55 6.40 -9.85
C THR A 8 -3.28 6.79 -8.40
N GLY A 9 -3.36 5.85 -7.45
CA GLY A 9 -3.31 6.13 -6.00
C GLY A 9 -4.70 6.27 -5.36
N THR A 10 -5.78 6.29 -6.16
CA THR A 10 -7.15 6.44 -5.68
C THR A 10 -7.96 5.15 -5.59
N GLU A 11 -7.35 4.01 -5.92
CA GLU A 11 -7.98 2.70 -5.94
C GLU A 11 -8.65 2.37 -4.61
N LEU A 12 -9.84 1.77 -4.68
CA LEU A 12 -10.55 1.19 -3.55
C LEU A 12 -10.36 -0.32 -3.52
N GLN A 13 -10.79 -0.95 -2.42
CA GLN A 13 -10.57 -2.38 -2.17
C GLN A 13 -10.95 -3.30 -3.35
N PRO A 14 -12.10 -3.16 -4.04
CA PRO A 14 -12.44 -4.08 -5.14
C PRO A 14 -11.41 -4.07 -6.28
N ALA A 15 -10.88 -2.89 -6.64
CA ALA A 15 -9.92 -2.75 -7.73
C ALA A 15 -8.57 -3.47 -7.50
N ILE A 16 -8.27 -3.85 -6.26
CA ILE A 16 -7.01 -4.53 -5.90
C ILE A 16 -7.29 -5.92 -5.30
N ASN A 17 -8.26 -6.04 -4.40
CA ASN A 17 -8.54 -7.28 -3.66
C ASN A 17 -9.17 -8.37 -4.53
N GLU A 18 -9.77 -8.02 -5.66
CA GLU A 18 -10.34 -8.96 -6.62
C GLU A 18 -9.35 -9.33 -7.74
N ASP A 19 -8.24 -8.59 -7.87
CA ASP A 19 -7.18 -8.84 -8.84
C ASP A 19 -6.07 -9.70 -8.23
N LYS A 20 -6.11 -11.01 -8.52
CA LYS A 20 -5.09 -11.97 -8.05
C LYS A 20 -3.67 -11.61 -8.54
N ALA A 21 -3.54 -11.07 -9.75
CA ALA A 21 -2.24 -10.70 -10.30
C ALA A 21 -1.67 -9.49 -9.58
N ALA A 22 -2.51 -8.49 -9.26
CA ALA A 22 -2.13 -7.36 -8.41
C ALA A 22 -1.66 -7.82 -7.03
N LEU A 23 -2.42 -8.69 -6.36
CA LEU A 23 -2.06 -9.20 -5.04
C LEU A 23 -0.72 -9.95 -5.06
N GLN A 24 -0.49 -10.79 -6.07
CA GLN A 24 0.80 -11.48 -6.26
C GLN A 24 1.95 -10.50 -6.51
N LYS A 25 1.73 -9.48 -7.34
CA LYS A 25 2.72 -8.43 -7.62
C LYS A 25 3.10 -7.67 -6.35
N PHE A 26 2.13 -7.26 -5.53
CA PHE A 26 2.41 -6.60 -4.25
C PHE A 26 3.14 -7.49 -3.26
N GLU A 27 2.79 -8.78 -3.18
CA GLU A 27 3.49 -9.71 -2.30
C GLU A 27 4.94 -9.93 -2.74
N ALA A 28 5.19 -10.04 -4.06
CA ALA A 28 6.55 -10.12 -4.58
C ALA A 28 7.37 -8.88 -4.18
N ILE A 29 6.84 -7.68 -4.42
CA ILE A 29 7.51 -6.42 -4.03
C ILE A 29 7.80 -6.39 -2.53
N ARG A 30 6.83 -6.79 -1.69
CA ARG A 30 7.00 -6.84 -0.24
C ARG A 30 8.11 -7.81 0.18
N ALA A 31 8.14 -9.01 -0.41
CA ALA A 31 9.12 -10.04 -0.10
C ALA A 31 10.55 -9.59 -0.49
N TYR A 32 10.71 -9.02 -1.69
CA TYR A 32 12.00 -8.45 -2.11
C TYR A 32 12.41 -7.25 -1.27
N GLY A 33 11.46 -6.41 -0.85
CA GLY A 33 11.71 -5.33 0.10
C GLY A 33 12.20 -5.86 1.45
N ALA A 34 11.56 -6.89 1.99
CA ALA A 34 11.94 -7.54 3.24
C ALA A 34 13.38 -8.10 3.18
N LEU A 35 13.72 -8.77 2.08
CA LEU A 35 15.07 -9.28 1.83
C LEU A 35 16.09 -8.13 1.76
N ARG A 36 15.78 -7.08 0.99
CA ARG A 36 16.68 -5.92 0.82
C ARG A 36 16.92 -5.15 2.12
N MET A 37 15.91 -5.11 3.00
CA MET A 37 15.99 -4.53 4.34
C MET A 37 16.69 -5.43 5.37
N GLY A 38 17.04 -6.67 5.02
CA GLY A 38 17.65 -7.63 5.95
C GLY A 38 16.68 -8.19 7.00
N LEU A 39 15.37 -8.09 6.76
CA LEU A 39 14.34 -8.61 7.69
C LEU A 39 14.11 -10.12 7.54
N ILE A 40 14.54 -10.68 6.41
CA ILE A 40 14.56 -12.11 6.11
C ILE A 40 15.87 -12.46 5.39
N PRO A 41 16.45 -13.65 5.61
CA PRO A 41 17.68 -14.07 4.95
C PRO A 41 17.44 -14.64 3.53
N LYS A 42 16.26 -15.20 3.25
CA LYS A 42 15.89 -15.75 1.94
C LYS A 42 14.49 -15.32 1.56
N LEU A 43 14.21 -15.29 0.25
CA LEU A 43 12.90 -14.86 -0.27
C LEU A 43 11.75 -15.78 0.19
N GLU A 44 12.00 -17.08 0.33
CA GLU A 44 11.04 -18.10 0.78
C GLU A 44 10.50 -17.83 2.21
N ASP A 45 11.28 -17.17 3.06
CA ASP A 45 10.88 -16.86 4.44
C ASP A 45 9.77 -15.79 4.49
N ALA A 46 9.53 -15.07 3.39
CA ALA A 46 8.43 -14.10 3.31
C ALA A 46 7.06 -14.78 3.48
N ALA A 47 6.93 -16.04 3.07
CA ALA A 47 5.67 -16.80 3.15
C ALA A 47 5.19 -16.99 4.60
N THR A 48 6.13 -17.20 5.54
CA THR A 48 5.83 -17.37 6.97
C THR A 48 5.87 -16.03 7.74
N ARG A 49 6.34 -14.95 7.10
CA ARG A 49 6.44 -13.61 7.68
C ARG A 49 5.54 -12.58 6.96
N GLN A 50 4.22 -12.75 7.12
CA GLN A 50 3.20 -11.92 6.45
C GLN A 50 2.93 -10.56 7.12
N HIS A 51 3.22 -10.43 8.42
CA HIS A 51 2.87 -9.22 9.16
C HIS A 51 3.78 -8.02 8.87
N THR A 52 5.08 -8.25 8.64
CA THR A 52 6.08 -7.20 8.40
C THR A 52 7.14 -7.65 7.38
N PRO A 53 7.67 -6.73 6.56
CA PRO A 53 7.29 -5.32 6.44
C PRO A 53 5.90 -5.16 5.80
N LYS A 54 5.33 -3.96 5.90
CA LYS A 54 4.17 -3.57 5.09
C LYS A 54 4.64 -3.09 3.72
N VAL A 55 3.76 -3.12 2.73
CA VAL A 55 3.98 -2.49 1.43
C VAL A 55 2.88 -1.45 1.21
N ALA A 56 3.27 -0.27 0.76
CA ALA A 56 2.36 0.81 0.43
C ALA A 56 2.81 1.49 -0.86
N PHE A 57 1.87 2.05 -1.59
CA PHE A 57 2.13 2.92 -2.73
C PHE A 57 1.51 4.30 -2.49
N VAL A 58 2.17 5.31 -3.05
CA VAL A 58 1.83 6.72 -2.86
C VAL A 58 1.68 7.44 -4.19
N ALA A 59 0.85 8.48 -4.20
CA ALA A 59 0.63 9.37 -5.33
C ALA A 59 0.41 10.82 -4.85
N PRO A 60 0.59 11.83 -5.71
CA PRO A 60 0.21 13.22 -5.41
C PRO A 60 -1.26 13.34 -5.01
N ALA A 61 -1.61 14.42 -4.30
CA ALA A 61 -2.99 14.74 -3.97
C ALA A 61 -3.86 14.86 -5.25
N GLN A 62 -5.01 14.20 -5.25
CA GLN A 62 -6.02 14.28 -6.31
C GLN A 62 -7.41 14.01 -5.73
N ASP A 63 -8.44 14.53 -6.38
CA ASP A 63 -9.82 14.30 -5.98
C ASP A 63 -10.16 12.80 -6.01
N TYR A 64 -10.96 12.33 -5.05
CA TYR A 64 -11.48 10.97 -5.07
C TYR A 64 -12.78 10.81 -4.29
N VAL A 65 -13.47 9.71 -4.52
CA VAL A 65 -14.63 9.28 -3.73
C VAL A 65 -14.19 8.17 -2.79
N SER A 66 -14.42 8.36 -1.49
CA SER A 66 -14.08 7.35 -0.48
C SER A 66 -14.98 6.11 -0.59
N SER A 67 -14.60 5.02 0.09
CA SER A 67 -15.44 3.82 0.19
C SER A 67 -16.81 4.07 0.85
N GLY A 68 -16.96 5.16 1.61
CA GLY A 68 -18.24 5.61 2.16
C GLY A 68 -19.05 6.54 1.24
N GLY A 69 -18.61 6.75 0.00
CA GLY A 69 -19.30 7.61 -0.98
C GLY A 69 -19.03 9.11 -0.80
N LYS A 70 -18.21 9.52 0.17
CA LYS A 70 -17.86 10.93 0.38
C LYS A 70 -16.82 11.38 -0.64
N ALA A 71 -17.11 12.47 -1.37
CA ALA A 71 -16.11 13.16 -2.19
C ALA A 71 -15.08 13.86 -1.29
N ILE A 72 -13.80 13.65 -1.57
CA ILE A 72 -12.67 14.28 -0.90
C ILE A 72 -11.90 15.07 -1.95
N PRO A 73 -11.81 16.41 -1.81
CA PRO A 73 -11.05 17.22 -2.73
C PRO A 73 -9.54 17.07 -2.48
N ALA A 74 -8.74 17.21 -3.53
CA ALA A 74 -7.28 17.20 -3.47
C ALA A 74 -6.75 18.22 -2.45
N SER A 75 -7.41 19.38 -2.32
CA SER A 75 -7.03 20.43 -1.37
C SER A 75 -7.20 20.07 0.11
N ALA A 76 -7.83 18.93 0.43
CA ALA A 76 -8.02 18.46 1.80
C ALA A 76 -6.96 17.42 2.25
N ILE A 77 -6.02 17.07 1.37
CA ILE A 77 -5.00 16.05 1.62
C ILE A 77 -3.65 16.49 1.03
N ASP A 78 -2.54 16.04 1.61
CA ASP A 78 -1.21 16.30 1.06
C ASP A 78 -0.77 15.24 0.04
N LEU A 79 -1.22 13.99 0.20
CA LEU A 79 -0.93 12.88 -0.69
C LEU A 79 -1.99 11.77 -0.60
N HIS A 80 -1.97 10.87 -1.58
CA HIS A 80 -2.59 9.55 -1.47
C HIS A 80 -1.61 8.52 -0.96
N ALA A 81 -2.04 7.69 -0.01
CA ALA A 81 -1.36 6.48 0.39
C ALA A 81 -2.33 5.30 0.45
N ARG A 82 -1.89 4.16 -0.07
CA ARG A 82 -2.62 2.89 -0.07
C ARG A 82 -1.68 1.79 0.40
N ALA A 83 -2.05 1.12 1.49
CA ALA A 83 -1.21 0.13 2.13
C ALA A 83 -1.88 -1.26 2.15
N LEU A 84 -1.08 -2.30 1.99
CA LEU A 84 -1.52 -3.67 2.11
C LEU A 84 -1.16 -4.25 3.48
N SER A 85 -2.06 -5.08 4.01
CA SER A 85 -1.83 -5.87 5.22
C SER A 85 -2.39 -7.26 5.01
N MET A 86 -1.59 -8.28 5.34
CA MET A 86 -1.98 -9.69 5.18
C MET A 86 -2.48 -10.00 3.77
N GLY A 87 -1.76 -9.50 2.76
CA GLY A 87 -2.04 -9.77 1.35
C GLY A 87 -3.27 -9.07 0.76
N LYS A 88 -3.88 -8.10 1.45
CA LYS A 88 -5.02 -7.32 0.93
C LYS A 88 -4.85 -5.82 1.15
N LEU A 89 -5.48 -5.03 0.30
CA LEU A 89 -5.61 -3.58 0.48
C LEU A 89 -6.41 -3.29 1.76
N HIS A 90 -5.82 -2.50 2.64
CA HIS A 90 -6.45 -2.08 3.88
C HIS A 90 -7.61 -1.11 3.58
N HIS A 91 -8.72 -1.20 4.33
CA HIS A 91 -9.93 -0.39 4.09
C HIS A 91 -9.75 1.10 4.42
N ALA A 92 -8.77 1.41 5.26
CA ALA A 92 -8.34 2.75 5.65
C ALA A 92 -6.80 2.78 5.72
N MET A 93 -6.20 3.02 6.90
CA MET A 93 -4.75 2.92 7.13
C MET A 93 -4.44 2.24 8.46
N MET A 94 -3.38 1.42 8.52
CA MET A 94 -2.90 0.84 9.79
C MET A 94 -2.17 1.93 10.60
N GLY A 95 -2.39 2.00 11.92
CA GLY A 95 -1.78 3.05 12.76
C GLY A 95 -0.25 3.11 12.67
N THR A 96 0.44 1.97 12.64
CA THR A 96 1.91 1.93 12.45
C THR A 96 2.35 2.39 11.06
N ALA A 97 1.55 2.13 10.01
CA ALA A 97 1.84 2.63 8.67
C ALA A 97 1.59 4.14 8.56
N ALA A 98 0.60 4.68 9.27
CA ALA A 98 0.36 6.13 9.35
C ALA A 98 1.57 6.85 9.99
N VAL A 99 2.14 6.30 11.08
CA VAL A 99 3.39 6.82 11.67
C VAL A 99 4.53 6.77 10.65
N ALA A 100 4.71 5.65 9.95
CA ALA A 100 5.78 5.51 8.94
C ALA A 100 5.65 6.52 7.79
N ILE A 101 4.41 6.80 7.33
CA ILE A 101 4.14 7.81 6.30
C ILE A 101 4.52 9.20 6.81
N GLY A 102 4.08 9.56 8.03
CA GLY A 102 4.40 10.86 8.63
C GLY A 102 5.91 11.07 8.82
N THR A 103 6.62 10.04 9.31
CA THR A 103 8.08 10.09 9.46
C THR A 103 8.79 10.20 8.12
N ALA A 104 8.33 9.52 7.07
CA ALA A 104 8.96 9.59 5.75
C ALA A 104 8.66 10.90 4.98
N ALA A 105 7.60 11.62 5.37
CA ALA A 105 7.16 12.86 4.73
C ALA A 105 7.79 14.14 5.33
N ALA A 106 8.40 14.04 6.52
CA ALA A 106 9.09 15.14 7.20
C ALA A 106 10.52 15.34 6.66
#